data_AF-A0A1V5CIQ4-F1
#
_entry.id   AF-A0A1V5CIQ4-F1
#
_cell.length_a   1.000
_cell.length_b   1.000
_cell.length_c   1.000
_cell.angle_alpha   90.00
_cell.angle_beta   90.00
_cell.angle_gamma   90.00
#
_symmetry.space_group_name_H-M   'P 1'
#
loop_
_entity.id
_entity.type
_entity.pdbx_description
1 polymer ?
#
loop_
_entity_poly.entity_id
_entity_poly.type
_entity_poly.pdbx_seq_one_letter_code
_entity_poly.pdbx_strand_id
1 'polypeptide(L)'
;MGDYDDEKPDWRELDRRKDKSRFYGRTEKGEQKERPKDRWQEGRVKQALDKLFMGKKGTIEHEKLYNKIHNSYGSERFVPTVRKYMEKYGLPDDASALLLILDTKEQDIVCGGIDKLKEIYKDLSKRQQEDVRRKLSILAMADRSVDVRNRAGEVLEAIKE
;
A
#
# COMPACT_ATOMS: atom_id res chain seq x y z
N MET A 1 -35.10 -59.49 -52.35
CA MET A 1 -33.63 -59.68 -52.44
C MET A 1 -33.18 -58.86 -53.63
N GLY A 2 -32.34 -57.85 -53.54
CA GLY A 2 -31.65 -57.23 -52.42
C GLY A 2 -30.66 -56.24 -53.02
N ASP A 3 -30.79 -54.95 -52.73
CA ASP A 3 -29.86 -53.91 -53.18
C ASP A 3 -29.60 -52.98 -51.99
N TYR A 4 -28.55 -53.28 -51.24
CA TYR A 4 -27.95 -52.35 -50.30
C TYR A 4 -26.44 -52.48 -50.39
N ASP A 5 -25.80 -51.33 -50.24
CA ASP A 5 -24.41 -51.15 -49.82
C ASP A 5 -23.35 -51.33 -50.92
N ASP A 6 -22.85 -50.21 -51.46
CA ASP A 6 -21.40 -49.92 -51.53
C ASP A 6 -21.12 -48.51 -52.10
N GLU A 7 -21.58 -47.47 -51.40
CA GLU A 7 -21.01 -46.11 -51.51
C GLU A 7 -20.26 -45.73 -50.22
N LYS A 8 -19.65 -46.70 -49.53
CA LYS A 8 -18.72 -46.42 -48.43
C LYS A 8 -17.37 -45.97 -48.99
N PRO A 9 -16.90 -44.75 -48.69
CA PRO A 9 -15.61 -44.27 -49.18
C PRO A 9 -14.45 -45.10 -48.62
N ASP A 10 -13.47 -45.41 -49.47
CA ASP A 10 -12.23 -46.08 -49.05
C ASP A 10 -11.50 -45.23 -48.00
N TRP A 11 -10.98 -45.91 -46.97
CA TRP A 11 -10.24 -45.29 -45.86
C TRP A 11 -9.02 -44.51 -46.36
N ARG A 12 -8.41 -44.93 -47.48
CA ARG A 12 -7.29 -44.20 -48.10
C ARG A 12 -7.72 -42.88 -48.73
N GLU A 13 -8.99 -42.73 -49.08
CA GLU A 13 -9.55 -41.54 -49.72
C GLU A 13 -9.94 -40.48 -48.68
N LEU A 14 -10.42 -40.92 -47.51
CA LEU A 14 -10.57 -40.11 -46.31
C LEU A 14 -9.23 -39.55 -45.82
N ASP A 15 -8.17 -40.36 -45.83
CA ASP A 15 -6.83 -39.95 -45.41
C ASP A 15 -6.22 -38.92 -46.38
N ARG A 16 -6.41 -39.14 -47.69
CA ARG A 16 -5.98 -38.19 -48.74
C ARG A 16 -6.69 -36.84 -48.67
N ARG A 17 -7.96 -36.81 -48.23
CA ARG A 17 -8.71 -35.58 -47.96
C ARG A 17 -8.19 -34.84 -46.73
N LYS A 18 -7.72 -35.59 -45.72
CA LYS A 18 -7.19 -35.02 -44.48
C LYS A 18 -5.83 -34.34 -44.70
N ASP A 19 -4.98 -34.94 -45.53
CA ASP A 19 -3.64 -34.40 -45.85
C ASP A 19 -3.65 -33.20 -46.80
N LYS A 20 -4.74 -32.99 -47.57
CA LYS A 20 -4.86 -31.88 -48.52
C LYS A 20 -5.43 -30.58 -47.93
N SER A 21 -5.39 -30.37 -46.61
CA SER A 21 -5.88 -29.12 -46.03
C SER A 21 -4.88 -28.42 -45.10
N ARG A 22 -4.74 -27.11 -45.35
CA ARG A 22 -4.08 -26.05 -44.55
C ARG A 22 -2.67 -25.62 -44.94
N PHE A 23 -2.44 -25.42 -46.23
CA PHE A 23 -1.46 -24.41 -46.65
C PHE A 23 -2.23 -23.25 -47.30
N TYR A 24 -2.22 -22.09 -46.61
CA TYR A 24 -2.75 -20.78 -47.02
C TYR A 24 -4.26 -20.51 -46.94
N GLY A 25 -4.84 -20.64 -45.74
CA GLY A 25 -5.81 -19.64 -45.30
C GLY A 25 -5.03 -18.52 -44.64
N ARG A 26 -4.98 -17.32 -45.24
CA ARG A 26 -4.50 -16.11 -44.55
C ARG A 26 -5.47 -15.90 -43.40
N THR A 27 -5.12 -16.40 -42.21
CA THR A 27 -5.78 -15.96 -40.99
C THR A 27 -5.51 -14.47 -40.94
N GLU A 28 -6.52 -13.66 -41.22
CA GLU A 28 -6.53 -12.28 -40.75
C GLU A 28 -6.06 -12.36 -39.30
N LYS A 29 -5.06 -11.57 -38.94
CA LYS A 29 -4.60 -11.48 -37.56
C LYS A 29 -5.81 -11.00 -36.76
N GLY A 30 -6.62 -11.94 -36.28
CA GLY A 30 -7.67 -11.66 -35.31
C GLY A 30 -7.00 -10.87 -34.22
N GLU A 31 -7.63 -9.76 -33.83
CA GLU A 31 -7.13 -8.84 -32.82
C GLU A 31 -6.40 -9.64 -31.75
N GLN A 32 -5.09 -9.38 -31.61
CA GLN A 32 -4.30 -10.07 -30.61
C GLN A 32 -5.03 -9.85 -29.29
N LYS A 33 -5.72 -10.87 -28.80
CA LYS A 33 -6.29 -10.87 -27.45
C LYS A 33 -5.17 -10.37 -26.56
N GLU A 34 -5.37 -9.21 -25.95
CA GLU A 34 -4.39 -8.59 -25.07
C GLU A 34 -3.87 -9.70 -24.16
N ARG A 35 -2.56 -9.97 -24.24
CA ARG A 35 -1.93 -10.93 -23.33
C ARG A 35 -2.34 -10.51 -21.91
N PRO A 36 -2.67 -11.44 -21.00
CA PRO A 36 -3.01 -11.09 -19.63
C PRO A 36 -1.94 -10.14 -19.13
N LYS A 37 -2.30 -8.87 -18.93
CA LYS A 37 -1.35 -7.85 -18.53
C LYS A 37 -0.71 -8.36 -17.25
N ASP A 38 0.61 -8.45 -17.26
CA ASP A 38 1.36 -9.02 -16.16
C ASP A 38 1.03 -8.18 -14.92
N ARG A 39 0.24 -8.77 -14.01
CA ARG A 39 -0.32 -8.10 -12.81
C ARG A 39 0.79 -7.43 -12.00
N TRP A 40 2.01 -7.96 -12.11
CA TRP A 40 3.23 -7.42 -11.53
C TRP A 40 3.67 -6.09 -12.17
N GLN A 41 3.60 -5.98 -13.50
CA GLN A 41 3.95 -4.76 -14.23
C GLN A 41 2.91 -3.67 -14.03
N GLU A 42 1.62 -4.03 -14.05
CA GLU A 42 0.53 -3.09 -13.72
C GLU A 42 0.66 -2.54 -12.30
N GLY A 43 1.02 -3.40 -11.34
CA GLY A 43 1.29 -2.99 -9.96
C GLY A 43 2.41 -1.96 -9.85
N ARG A 44 3.51 -2.14 -10.60
CA ARG A 44 4.63 -1.17 -10.61
C ARG A 44 4.25 0.15 -11.27
N VAL A 45 3.48 0.11 -12.36
CA VAL A 45 3.01 1.32 -13.05
C VAL A 45 2.07 2.11 -12.14
N LYS A 46 1.14 1.44 -11.45
CA LYS A 46 0.25 2.08 -10.48
C LYS A 46 1.04 2.74 -9.34
N GLN A 47 2.01 2.03 -8.76
CA GLN A 47 2.87 2.58 -7.72
C GLN A 47 3.70 3.78 -8.21
N ALA A 48 4.20 3.75 -9.44
CA ALA A 48 4.95 4.85 -10.01
C ALA A 48 4.06 6.09 -10.24
N LEU A 49 2.82 5.89 -10.67
CA LEU A 49 1.82 6.97 -10.80
C LEU A 49 1.43 7.54 -9.43
N ASP A 50 1.13 6.71 -8.45
CA ASP A 50 0.81 7.15 -7.08
C ASP A 50 1.98 7.99 -6.49
N LYS A 51 3.23 7.57 -6.70
CA LYS A 51 4.41 8.34 -6.30
C LYS A 51 4.49 9.71 -7.02
N LEU A 52 4.09 9.79 -8.28
CA LEU A 52 4.08 11.04 -9.03
C LEU A 52 3.03 12.02 -8.46
N PHE A 53 1.86 11.52 -8.06
CA PHE A 53 0.79 12.32 -7.48
C PHE A 53 1.03 12.72 -6.02
N MET A 54 1.92 12.03 -5.30
CA MET A 54 2.32 12.36 -3.92
C MET A 54 3.33 13.53 -3.80
N GLY A 55 3.76 14.12 -4.92
CA GLY A 55 4.66 15.28 -4.92
C GLY A 55 5.99 15.03 -4.19
N LYS A 56 6.38 15.91 -3.25
CA LYS A 56 7.63 15.78 -2.47
C LYS A 56 7.71 14.47 -1.66
N LYS A 57 6.57 13.91 -1.24
CA LYS A 57 6.47 12.67 -0.46
C LYS A 57 6.58 11.38 -1.30
N GLY A 58 6.47 11.49 -2.62
CA GLY A 58 6.69 10.37 -3.54
C GLY A 58 8.15 10.11 -3.90
N THR A 59 9.07 10.94 -3.40
CA THR A 59 10.50 10.85 -3.71
C THR A 59 11.17 9.71 -2.94
N ILE A 60 12.21 9.12 -3.55
CA ILE A 60 13.08 8.13 -2.89
C ILE A 60 13.71 8.72 -1.62
N GLU A 61 13.94 10.03 -1.58
CA GLU A 61 14.46 10.72 -0.40
C GLU A 61 13.50 10.70 0.78
N HIS A 62 12.20 10.91 0.52
CA HIS A 62 11.16 10.81 1.54
C HIS A 62 11.12 9.39 2.11
N GLU A 63 11.07 8.36 1.24
CA GLU A 63 11.03 6.95 1.64
C GLU A 63 12.28 6.57 2.46
N LYS A 64 13.46 7.04 2.06
CA LYS A 64 14.72 6.84 2.81
C LYS A 64 14.70 7.50 4.18
N LEU A 65 14.21 8.73 4.29
CA LEU A 65 14.15 9.44 5.57
C LEU A 65 13.07 8.87 6.49
N TYR A 66 11.94 8.47 5.93
CA TYR A 66 10.88 7.75 6.62
C TYR A 66 11.39 6.44 7.24
N ASN A 67 12.07 5.61 6.43
CA ASN A 67 12.66 4.36 6.92
C ASN A 67 13.75 4.59 7.97
N LYS A 68 14.48 5.72 7.89
CA LYS A 68 15.45 6.10 8.92
C LYS A 68 14.80 6.41 10.27
N ILE A 69 13.58 6.96 10.31
CA ILE A 69 12.86 7.17 11.58
C ILE A 69 12.67 5.83 12.30
N HIS A 70 12.13 4.84 11.58
CA HIS A 70 11.91 3.49 12.12
C HIS A 70 13.22 2.81 12.55
N ASN A 71 14.26 2.87 11.70
CA ASN A 71 15.54 2.21 11.99
C ASN A 71 16.35 2.88 13.10
N SER A 72 16.14 4.17 13.34
CA SER A 72 16.87 4.90 14.39
C SER A 72 16.15 4.87 15.73
N TYR A 73 14.93 4.32 15.81
CA TYR A 73 14.17 4.24 17.05
C TYR A 73 14.96 3.53 18.16
N GLY A 74 14.96 4.11 19.36
CA GLY A 74 15.75 3.63 20.49
C GLY A 74 17.24 4.01 20.46
N SER A 75 17.72 4.71 19.43
CA SER A 75 19.08 5.25 19.37
C SER A 75 19.12 6.75 19.65
N GLU A 76 20.30 7.27 20.01
CA GLU A 76 20.55 8.72 20.18
C GLU A 76 20.28 9.52 18.89
N ARG A 77 20.32 8.85 17.73
CA ARG A 77 20.08 9.47 16.42
C ARG A 77 18.59 9.62 16.09
N PHE A 78 17.69 9.07 16.91
CA PHE A 78 16.26 9.10 16.64
C PHE A 78 15.72 10.53 16.56
N VAL A 79 15.88 11.28 17.65
CA VAL A 79 15.41 12.66 17.79
C VAL A 79 15.92 13.57 16.65
N PRO A 80 17.22 13.64 16.34
CA PRO A 80 17.70 14.47 15.23
C PRO A 80 17.20 13.99 13.86
N THR A 81 16.93 12.69 13.68
CA THR A 81 16.36 12.15 12.44
C THR A 81 14.90 12.58 12.27
N VAL A 82 14.11 12.55 13.35
CA VAL A 82 12.71 13.01 13.37
C VAL A 82 12.66 14.51 13.05
N ARG A 83 13.48 15.34 13.71
CA ARG A 83 13.55 16.79 13.42
C ARG A 83 13.86 17.06 11.95
N LYS A 84 14.89 16.40 11.41
CA LYS A 84 15.28 16.54 9.99
C LYS A 84 14.18 16.12 9.02
N TYR A 85 13.39 15.10 9.37
CA TYR A 85 12.24 14.69 8.58
C TYR A 85 11.13 15.76 8.64
N MET A 86 10.82 16.26 9.85
CA MET A 86 9.80 17.27 10.07
C MET A 86 10.10 18.60 9.38
N GLU A 87 11.35 19.05 9.38
CA GLU A 87 11.76 20.27 8.64
C GLU A 87 11.51 20.15 7.13
N LYS A 88 11.66 18.95 6.57
CA LYS A 88 11.54 18.73 5.11
C LYS A 88 10.12 18.39 4.65
N TYR A 89 9.39 17.61 5.44
CA TYR A 89 8.13 17.00 5.02
C TYR A 89 6.97 17.23 5.99
N GLY A 90 7.23 17.82 7.15
CA GLY A 90 6.26 17.95 8.24
C GLY A 90 6.09 16.64 9.04
N LEU A 91 5.02 16.57 9.83
CA LEU A 91 4.66 15.35 10.56
C LEU A 91 4.36 14.20 9.58
N PRO A 92 4.69 12.95 9.93
CA PRO A 92 4.27 11.78 9.16
C PRO A 92 2.75 11.66 9.08
N ASP A 93 2.25 10.93 8.09
CA ASP A 93 0.82 10.61 7.94
C ASP A 93 0.49 9.17 8.36
N ASP A 94 1.51 8.35 8.62
CA ASP A 94 1.33 6.95 9.04
C ASP A 94 1.27 6.82 10.56
N ALA A 95 0.30 6.03 11.03
CA ALA A 95 0.09 5.79 12.46
C ALA A 95 1.33 5.19 13.14
N SER A 96 2.05 4.30 12.45
CA SER A 96 3.23 3.66 13.04
C SER A 96 4.34 4.66 13.33
N ALA A 97 4.64 5.56 12.40
CA ALA A 97 5.63 6.63 12.60
C ALA A 97 5.16 7.66 13.63
N LEU A 98 3.88 8.03 13.62
CA LEU A 98 3.32 8.94 14.62
C LEU A 98 3.44 8.38 16.04
N LEU A 99 3.17 7.09 16.25
CA LEU A 99 3.33 6.44 17.55
C LEU A 99 4.78 6.47 18.07
N LEU A 100 5.77 6.32 17.19
CA LEU A 100 7.19 6.43 17.57
C LEU A 100 7.57 7.87 17.94
N ILE A 101 7.01 8.84 17.22
CA ILE A 101 7.29 10.27 17.45
C ILE A 101 6.83 10.71 18.84
N LEU A 102 5.75 10.12 19.37
CA LEU A 102 5.29 10.39 20.73
C LEU A 102 6.35 10.09 21.81
N ASP A 103 7.36 9.27 21.52
CA ASP A 103 8.44 8.93 22.45
C ASP A 103 9.62 9.92 22.39
N THR A 104 9.61 10.92 21.51
CA THR A 104 10.70 11.91 21.36
C THR A 104 10.85 12.85 22.57
N LYS A 105 9.88 12.88 23.49
CA LYS A 105 9.81 13.77 24.68
C LYS A 105 9.82 15.27 24.38
N GLU A 106 9.77 15.65 23.10
CA GLU A 106 9.68 17.05 22.68
C GLU A 106 8.20 17.45 22.63
N GLN A 107 7.79 18.32 23.55
CA GLN A 107 6.39 18.69 23.75
C GLN A 107 5.68 19.10 22.45
N ASP A 108 6.26 20.00 21.66
CA ASP A 108 5.64 20.50 20.43
C ASP A 108 5.41 19.40 19.40
N ILE A 109 6.39 18.50 19.28
CA ILE A 109 6.36 17.37 18.36
C ILE A 109 5.31 16.34 18.81
N VAL A 110 5.25 16.07 20.12
CA VAL A 110 4.31 15.12 20.71
C VAL A 110 2.88 15.63 20.57
N CYS A 111 2.61 16.90 20.90
CA CYS A 111 1.28 17.50 20.75
C CYS A 111 0.82 17.49 19.28
N GLY A 112 1.69 17.86 18.34
CA GLY A 112 1.37 17.77 16.91
C GLY A 112 1.13 16.33 16.43
N GLY A 113 1.85 15.36 17.00
CA GLY A 113 1.63 13.94 16.74
C GLY A 113 0.27 13.44 17.26
N ILE A 114 -0.13 13.86 18.45
CA ILE A 114 -1.44 13.54 19.05
C ILE A 114 -2.58 14.10 18.19
N ASP A 115 -2.45 15.34 17.71
CA ASP A 115 -3.46 15.99 16.89
C ASP A 115 -3.65 15.28 15.54
N LYS A 116 -2.55 14.94 14.87
CA LYS A 116 -2.63 14.12 13.66
C LYS A 116 -3.22 12.75 13.89
N LEU A 117 -2.89 12.10 15.01
CA LEU A 117 -3.48 10.80 15.35
C LEU A 117 -4.99 10.89 15.49
N LYS A 118 -5.52 12.00 16.04
CA LYS A 118 -6.97 12.24 16.11
C LYS A 118 -7.61 12.31 14.73
N GLU A 119 -6.98 13.03 13.80
CA GLU A 119 -7.50 13.20 12.44
C GLU A 119 -7.59 11.86 11.69
N ILE A 120 -6.52 11.05 11.76
CA ILE A 120 -6.48 9.77 11.03
C ILE A 120 -7.19 8.63 11.77
N TYR A 121 -7.54 8.79 13.05
CA TYR A 121 -8.02 7.71 13.92
C TYR A 121 -9.16 6.89 13.32
N LYS A 122 -10.12 7.55 12.67
CA LYS A 122 -11.32 6.90 12.09
C LYS A 122 -10.99 5.98 10.92
N ASP A 123 -9.91 6.27 10.20
CA ASP A 123 -9.46 5.51 9.04
C ASP A 123 -8.51 4.35 9.42
N LEU A 124 -8.08 4.29 10.68
CA LEU A 124 -7.18 3.25 11.17
C LEU A 124 -7.89 1.90 11.35
N SER A 125 -7.11 0.82 11.22
CA SER A 125 -7.60 -0.51 11.59
C SER A 125 -7.92 -0.60 13.09
N LYS A 126 -8.86 -1.48 13.48
CA LYS A 126 -9.23 -1.70 14.89
C LYS A 126 -8.02 -1.94 15.80
N ARG A 127 -7.02 -2.68 15.30
CA ARG A 127 -5.77 -2.94 16.03
C ARG A 127 -4.99 -1.66 16.27
N GLN A 128 -4.80 -0.85 15.23
CA GLN A 128 -4.10 0.43 15.35
C GLN A 128 -4.86 1.42 16.25
N GLN A 129 -6.19 1.43 16.18
CA GLN A 129 -7.04 2.23 17.08
C GLN A 129 -6.83 1.85 18.54
N GLU A 130 -6.78 0.56 18.87
CA GLU A 130 -6.45 0.09 20.22
C GLU A 130 -5.04 0.52 20.64
N ASP A 131 -4.04 0.40 19.76
CA ASP A 131 -2.66 0.78 20.07
C ASP A 131 -2.54 2.29 20.33
N VAL A 132 -3.23 3.12 19.55
CA VAL A 132 -3.33 4.57 19.76
C VAL A 132 -4.02 4.88 21.09
N ARG A 133 -5.16 4.24 21.39
CA ARG A 133 -5.87 4.43 22.66
C ARG A 133 -5.01 4.08 23.86
N ARG A 134 -4.30 2.93 23.81
CA ARG A 134 -3.37 2.52 24.88
C ARG A 134 -2.27 3.54 25.07
N LYS A 135 -1.63 3.99 23.99
CA LYS A 135 -0.53 4.96 24.04
C LYS A 135 -1.00 6.33 24.57
N LEU A 136 -2.13 6.84 24.10
CA LEU A 136 -2.73 8.09 24.60
C LEU A 136 -3.14 7.99 26.07
N SER A 137 -3.67 6.85 26.52
CA SER A 137 -4.00 6.62 27.92
C SER A 137 -2.76 6.69 28.82
N ILE A 138 -1.66 6.04 28.39
CA ILE A 138 -0.38 6.09 29.11
C ILE A 138 0.15 7.53 29.17
N LEU A 139 0.11 8.26 28.06
CA LEU A 139 0.55 9.66 28.02
C LEU A 139 -0.29 10.54 28.93
N ALA A 140 -1.62 10.41 28.90
CA ALA A 140 -2.52 11.19 29.76
C ALA A 140 -2.26 10.94 31.26
N MET A 141 -1.85 9.73 31.64
CA MET A 141 -1.63 9.35 33.04
C MET A 141 -0.21 9.64 33.55
N ALA A 142 0.81 9.33 32.74
CA ALA A 142 2.18 9.17 33.22
C ALA A 142 3.20 10.14 32.59
N ASP A 143 2.79 10.99 31.64
CA ASP A 143 3.72 11.95 31.04
C ASP A 143 4.11 13.06 32.04
N ARG A 144 5.36 13.55 31.90
CA ARG A 144 5.90 14.58 32.78
C ARG A 144 5.36 15.97 32.44
N SER A 145 5.05 16.22 31.17
CA SER A 145 4.49 17.50 30.72
C SER A 145 3.00 17.54 31.01
N VAL A 146 2.56 18.62 31.66
CA VAL A 146 1.14 18.88 31.93
C VAL A 146 0.38 19.07 30.61
N ASP A 147 1.00 19.75 29.65
CA ASP A 147 0.38 20.07 28.37
C ASP A 147 0.14 18.81 27.53
N VAL A 148 1.14 17.90 27.49
CA VAL A 148 1.00 16.60 26.81
C VAL A 148 -0.09 15.76 27.47
N ARG A 149 -0.17 15.74 28.80
CA ARG A 149 -1.21 15.02 29.54
C ARG A 149 -2.61 15.53 29.21
N ASN A 150 -2.81 16.84 29.29
CA ASN A 150 -4.09 17.48 28.99
C ASN A 150 -4.49 17.18 27.55
N ARG A 151 -3.56 17.35 26.61
CA ARG A 151 -3.85 17.13 25.19
C ARG A 151 -4.17 15.68 24.87
N ALA A 152 -3.41 14.73 25.43
CA ALA A 152 -3.70 13.32 25.28
C ALA A 152 -5.07 12.95 25.86
N GLY A 153 -5.45 13.53 27.00
CA GLY A 153 -6.76 13.36 27.62
C GLY A 153 -7.91 13.88 26.76
N GLU A 154 -7.79 15.12 26.25
CA GLU A 154 -8.78 15.71 25.34
C GLU A 154 -9.03 14.85 24.10
N VAL A 155 -7.94 14.38 23.47
CA VAL A 155 -8.04 13.53 22.28
C VAL A 155 -8.64 12.16 22.62
N LEU A 156 -8.29 11.59 23.78
CA LEU A 156 -8.82 10.31 24.22
C LEU A 156 -10.33 10.36 24.49
N GLU A 157 -10.85 11.46 25.05
CA GLU A 157 -12.30 11.68 25.19
C GLU A 157 -12.97 11.89 23.83
N ALA A 158 -12.39 12.71 22.95
CA ALA A 158 -12.93 12.95 21.61
C ALA A 158 -12.96 11.71 20.70
N ILE A 159 -12.21 10.68 21.04
CA ILE A 159 -12.16 9.38 20.34
C ILE A 159 -13.12 8.35 20.97
N LYS A 160 -13.62 8.59 22.19
CA LYS A 160 -14.62 7.73 22.85
C LYS A 160 -16.04 8.04 22.38
N GLU A 161 -16.31 9.30 22.07
CA GLU A 161 -17.54 9.78 21.42
C GLU A 161 -17.65 9.32 19.95
#